data_AF-M9M508-F1
#
_entry.id   AF-M9M508-F1
#
_cell.length_a   1.000
_cell.length_b   1.000
_cell.length_c   1.000
_cell.angle_alpha   90.00
_cell.angle_beta   90.00
_cell.angle_gamma   90.00
#
_symmetry.space_group_name_H-M   'P 1'
#
loop_
_entity.id
_entity.type
_entity.pdbx_description
1 polymer ?
#
loop_
_entity_poly.entity_id
_entity_poly.type
_entity_poly.pdbx_seq_one_letter_code
_entity_poly.pdbx_strand_id
1 'polypeptide(L)'
;MFRLPATAAVRKGIFTGADGLGLDVPLGSRFSGGDVNYVATERVDAGAFRLTAEELGSIGNEYAGILFPIDYIDGLASATLTEVLIYGENEETDESLRERYYESLRALAFGGNVADYRAKT
;
A
#
# COMPACT_ATOMS: atom_id res chain seq x y z
N MET A 1 -21.72 12.86 3.23
CA MET A 1 -20.73 12.06 2.48
C MET A 1 -19.42 12.81 2.53
N PHE A 2 -18.31 12.17 2.83
CA PHE A 2 -16.95 12.75 2.74
C PHE A 2 -16.13 11.94 1.73
N ARG A 3 -15.06 12.52 1.17
CA ARG A 3 -14.12 11.80 0.28
C ARG A 3 -13.35 10.75 1.07
N LEU A 4 -13.00 9.65 0.42
CA LEU A 4 -12.00 8.74 0.96
C LEU A 4 -10.60 9.36 0.80
N PRO A 5 -9.80 9.41 1.88
CA PRO A 5 -8.45 9.97 1.83
C PRO A 5 -7.49 9.05 1.07
N ALA A 6 -6.40 9.62 0.56
CA ALA A 6 -5.33 8.84 -0.04
C ALA A 6 -4.62 7.94 1.00
N THR A 7 -4.17 6.76 0.57
CA THR A 7 -3.44 5.80 1.40
C THR A 7 -2.06 5.52 0.81
N ALA A 8 -1.09 5.23 1.68
CA ALA A 8 0.25 4.83 1.24
C ALA A 8 0.28 3.36 0.81
N ALA A 9 1.08 3.06 -0.21
CA ALA A 9 1.38 1.68 -0.57
C ALA A 9 2.27 1.03 0.49
N VAL A 10 2.03 -0.25 0.77
CA VAL A 10 2.94 -1.10 1.55
C VAL A 10 3.44 -2.23 0.65
N ARG A 11 4.76 -2.33 0.54
CA ARG A 11 5.46 -3.24 -0.36
C ARG A 11 6.36 -4.17 0.45
N LYS A 12 6.76 -5.30 -0.13
CA LYS A 12 7.76 -6.17 0.47
C LYS A 12 9.16 -5.81 -0.01
N GLY A 13 10.05 -5.54 0.93
CA GLY A 13 11.49 -5.36 0.69
C GLY A 13 12.27 -6.62 1.07
N ILE A 14 13.25 -6.99 0.24
CA ILE A 14 14.22 -8.05 0.49
C ILE A 14 15.61 -7.43 0.58
N PHE A 15 16.34 -7.74 1.64
CA PHE A 15 17.64 -7.20 1.99
C PHE A 15 18.63 -8.33 2.20
N THR A 16 19.80 -8.24 1.58
CA THR A 16 20.85 -9.24 1.72
C THR A 16 22.17 -8.61 2.14
N GLY A 17 22.92 -9.35 2.95
CA GLY A 17 24.27 -9.00 3.37
C GLY A 17 25.33 -9.40 2.33
N ALA A 18 26.57 -9.00 2.57
CA ALA A 18 27.71 -9.36 1.74
C ALA A 18 28.02 -10.88 1.74
N ASP A 19 27.54 -11.59 2.75
CA ASP A 19 27.58 -13.05 2.88
C ASP A 19 26.49 -13.77 2.07
N GLY A 20 25.59 -13.02 1.43
CA GLY A 20 24.46 -13.55 0.66
C GLY A 20 23.28 -14.00 1.52
N LEU A 21 23.33 -13.80 2.84
CA LEU A 21 22.22 -14.11 3.75
C LEU A 21 21.27 -12.91 3.88
N GLY A 22 20.06 -13.18 4.37
CA GLY A 22 19.10 -12.11 4.69
C GLY A 22 19.66 -11.19 5.77
N LEU A 23 19.68 -9.88 5.50
CA LEU A 23 20.18 -8.88 6.43
C LEU A 23 19.04 -8.07 7.02
N ASP A 24 18.95 -8.03 8.34
CA ASP A 24 17.98 -7.17 9.01
C ASP A 24 18.42 -5.71 8.97
N VAL A 25 17.53 -4.84 8.48
CA VAL A 25 17.74 -3.39 8.46
C VAL A 25 17.03 -2.73 9.65
N PRO A 26 17.52 -1.59 10.17
CA PRO A 26 16.81 -0.85 11.21
C PRO A 26 15.41 -0.43 10.76
N LEU A 27 14.43 -0.53 11.66
CA LEU A 27 13.12 0.07 11.41
C LEU A 27 13.27 1.60 11.34
N GLY A 28 12.56 2.21 10.39
CA GLY A 28 12.72 3.62 10.04
C GLY A 28 13.78 3.89 8.99
N SER A 29 14.60 2.91 8.59
CA SER A 29 15.53 3.06 7.47
C SER A 29 14.78 3.39 6.18
N ARG A 30 15.30 4.35 5.42
CA ARG A 30 14.70 4.86 4.19
C ARG A 30 15.47 4.36 2.97
N PHE A 31 14.72 4.05 1.92
CA PHE A 31 15.23 3.54 0.66
C PHE A 31 14.54 4.22 -0.51
N SER A 32 15.29 4.58 -1.53
CA SER A 32 14.77 5.19 -2.76
C SER A 32 14.73 4.17 -3.90
N GLY A 33 13.67 4.18 -4.69
CA GLY A 33 13.54 3.32 -5.87
C GLY A 33 12.50 3.86 -6.86
N GLY A 34 12.87 3.90 -8.14
CA GLY A 34 12.12 4.67 -9.14
C GLY A 34 12.19 6.15 -8.76
N ASP A 35 11.04 6.74 -8.41
CA ASP A 35 10.89 8.11 -7.95
C ASP A 35 10.20 8.21 -6.57
N VAL A 36 10.15 7.09 -5.82
CA VAL A 36 9.43 6.97 -4.55
C VAL A 36 10.40 6.57 -3.45
N ASN A 37 10.20 7.13 -2.26
CA ASN A 37 10.91 6.71 -1.07
C ASN A 37 10.05 5.77 -0.24
N TYR A 38 10.69 4.74 0.33
CA TYR A 38 10.04 3.74 1.15
C TYR A 38 10.75 3.62 2.50
N VAL A 39 9.98 3.48 3.56
CA VAL A 39 10.45 3.35 4.94
C VAL A 39 10.23 1.92 5.42
N ALA A 40 11.26 1.30 6.00
CA ALA A 40 11.10 0.01 6.66
C ALA A 40 10.28 0.14 7.95
N THR A 41 9.06 -0.40 7.94
CA THR A 41 8.10 -0.22 9.05
C THR A 41 7.89 -1.45 9.89
N GLU A 42 8.10 -2.65 9.33
CA GLU A 42 7.88 -3.91 10.04
C GLU A 42 8.78 -5.01 9.47
N ARG A 43 9.36 -5.83 10.34
CA ARG A 43 10.07 -7.04 9.92
C ARG A 43 9.09 -8.19 9.74
N VAL A 44 9.19 -8.88 8.60
CA VAL A 44 8.34 -10.05 8.27
C VAL A 44 9.12 -11.35 8.41
N ASP A 45 10.38 -11.36 8.00
CA ASP A 45 11.29 -12.50 8.11
C ASP A 45 12.76 -12.00 8.15
N ALA A 46 13.74 -12.90 8.24
CA ALA A 46 15.16 -12.56 8.09
C ALA A 46 15.42 -11.90 6.72
N GLY A 47 15.84 -10.63 6.74
CA GLY A 47 16.05 -9.86 5.52
C GLY A 47 14.79 -9.53 4.73
N ALA A 48 13.59 -9.75 5.26
CA ALA A 48 12.33 -9.39 4.59
C ALA A 48 11.50 -8.44 5.45
N PHE A 49 11.13 -7.28 4.90
CA PHE A 49 10.44 -6.22 5.62
C PHE A 49 9.25 -5.68 4.83
N ARG A 50 8.28 -5.13 5.55
CA ARG A 50 7.26 -4.23 4.98
C ARG A 50 7.88 -2.85 4.85
N LEU A 51 7.78 -2.32 3.64
CA LEU A 51 8.22 -0.98 3.30
C LEU A 51 7.00 -0.14 2.95
N THR A 52 6.79 0.95 3.67
CA THR A 52 5.69 1.89 3.42
C THR A 52 6.19 3.03 2.55
N ALA A 53 5.50 3.32 1.44
CA ALA A 53 5.79 4.49 0.63
C ALA A 53 5.58 5.77 1.45
N GLU A 54 6.48 6.74 1.32
CA GLU A 54 6.34 8.04 1.99
C GLU A 54 5.24 8.88 1.33
N GLU A 55 5.10 8.76 0.02
CA GLU A 55 4.03 9.37 -0.75
C GLU A 55 2.73 8.59 -0.62
N LEU A 56 1.64 9.31 -0.32
CA LEU A 56 0.28 8.78 -0.42
C LEU A 56 -0.13 8.63 -1.88
N GLY A 57 -1.06 7.71 -2.15
CA GLY A 57 -1.59 7.50 -3.49
C GLY A 57 -1.05 6.26 -4.16
N SER A 58 -1.40 6.12 -5.44
CA SER A 58 -1.04 4.93 -6.23
C SER A 58 0.43 4.88 -6.65
N ILE A 59 1.17 5.98 -6.52
CA ILE A 59 2.55 6.09 -7.01
C ILE A 59 3.49 5.04 -6.39
N GLY A 60 3.31 4.73 -5.10
CA GLY A 60 4.09 3.71 -4.41
C GLY A 60 3.81 2.26 -4.84
N ASN A 61 2.83 2.04 -5.73
CA ASN A 61 2.53 0.73 -6.28
C ASN A 61 3.36 0.41 -7.53
N GLU A 62 3.86 1.44 -8.23
CA GLU A 62 4.32 1.32 -9.61
C GLU A 62 5.71 0.70 -9.75
N TYR A 63 6.63 1.08 -8.87
CA TYR A 63 8.02 0.64 -8.96
C TYR A 63 8.25 -0.72 -8.30
N ALA A 64 8.99 -1.61 -8.97
CA ALA A 64 9.57 -2.83 -8.40
C ALA A 64 11.00 -2.99 -8.92
N GLY A 65 11.94 -3.39 -8.06
CA GLY A 65 13.35 -3.48 -8.44
C GLY A 65 14.31 -3.08 -7.33
N ILE A 66 15.51 -2.68 -7.72
CA ILE A 66 16.60 -2.35 -6.80
C ILE A 66 16.24 -1.09 -6.00
N LEU A 67 16.52 -1.14 -4.70
CA LEU A 67 16.42 -0.02 -3.78
C LEU A 67 17.80 0.50 -3.41
N PHE A 68 17.91 1.80 -3.23
CA PHE A 68 19.12 2.46 -2.76
C PHE A 68 18.89 3.00 -1.34
N PRO A 69 19.71 2.62 -0.35
CA PRO A 69 19.58 3.15 1.00
C PRO A 69 19.91 4.65 1.00
N ILE A 70 19.11 5.46 1.71
CA ILE A 70 19.36 6.90 1.86
C ILE A 70 20.51 7.15 2.84
N ASP A 71 20.53 6.39 3.94
CA ASP A 71 21.58 6.40 4.94
C ASP A 71 22.46 5.16 4.82
N TYR A 72 23.71 5.24 5.28
CA TYR A 72 24.58 4.08 5.32
C TYR A 72 24.04 3.00 6.26
N ILE A 73 23.99 1.76 5.78
CA ILE A 73 23.60 0.57 6.55
C ILE A 73 24.76 -0.42 6.49
N ASP A 74 25.34 -0.73 7.65
CA ASP A 74 26.46 -1.66 7.75
C ASP A 74 26.07 -3.07 7.27
N GLY A 75 26.95 -3.70 6.51
CA GLY A 75 26.76 -5.03 5.94
C GLY A 75 25.77 -5.13 4.78
N LEU A 76 25.01 -4.09 4.42
CA LEU A 76 24.01 -4.14 3.35
C LEU A 76 24.67 -4.27 1.98
N ALA A 77 24.40 -5.37 1.28
CA ALA A 77 24.89 -5.62 -0.07
C ALA A 77 23.83 -5.39 -1.14
N SER A 78 22.57 -5.77 -0.88
CA SER A 78 21.48 -5.52 -1.81
C SER A 78 20.16 -5.23 -1.09
N ALA A 79 19.35 -4.39 -1.71
CA ALA A 79 17.98 -4.09 -1.30
C ALA A 79 17.08 -4.15 -2.54
N THR A 80 15.96 -4.87 -2.48
CA THR A 80 15.04 -5.04 -3.60
C THR A 80 13.60 -4.91 -3.14
N LEU A 81 12.82 -4.08 -3.84
CA LEU A 81 11.38 -3.93 -3.69
C LEU A 81 10.65 -4.94 -4.59
N THR A 82 9.74 -5.73 -4.01
CA THR A 82 9.12 -6.88 -4.68
C THR A 82 7.61 -6.74 -4.85
N GLU A 83 6.79 -7.44 -4.07
CA GLU A 83 5.33 -7.52 -4.22
C GLU A 83 4.60 -6.42 -3.42
N VAL A 84 3.40 -6.03 -3.89
CA VAL A 84 2.52 -5.09 -3.17
C VAL A 84 1.76 -5.87 -2.12
N LEU A 85 1.90 -5.48 -0.85
CA LEU A 85 1.20 -6.08 0.29
C LEU A 85 -0.10 -5.34 0.58
N ILE A 86 -0.10 -4.01 0.46
CA ILE A 86 -1.28 -3.15 0.55
C ILE A 86 -1.14 -2.10 -0.55
N TYR A 87 -2.16 -1.97 -1.39
CA TYR A 87 -2.18 -0.95 -2.44
C TYR A 87 -2.39 0.44 -1.83
N GLY A 88 -1.59 1.40 -2.29
CA GLY A 88 -1.87 2.81 -2.09
C GLY A 88 -2.95 3.28 -3.04
N GLU A 89 -3.90 4.07 -2.56
CA GLU A 89 -5.00 4.62 -3.34
C GLU A 89 -4.96 6.14 -3.30
N ASN A 90 -5.27 6.79 -4.42
CA ASN A 90 -5.40 8.25 -4.48
C ASN A 90 -6.65 8.69 -3.72
N GLU A 91 -6.70 9.97 -3.35
CA GLU A 91 -7.93 10.55 -2.81
C GLU A 91 -9.07 10.35 -3.81
N GLU A 92 -10.24 10.03 -3.28
CA GLU A 92 -11.41 9.78 -4.09
C GLU A 92 -11.77 10.98 -4.98
N THR A 93 -12.00 10.69 -6.25
CA THR A 93 -12.40 11.68 -7.24
C THR A 93 -13.85 12.15 -7.03
N ASP A 94 -14.17 13.35 -7.52
CA ASP A 94 -15.52 13.93 -7.44
C ASP A 94 -16.58 13.00 -8.04
N GLU A 95 -16.21 12.33 -9.12
CA GLU A 95 -17.09 11.42 -9.85
C GLU A 95 -17.41 10.16 -9.02
N SER A 96 -16.40 9.52 -8.44
CA SER A 96 -16.61 8.35 -7.57
C SER A 96 -17.39 8.71 -6.31
N LEU A 97 -17.10 9.87 -5.72
CA LEU A 97 -17.88 10.41 -4.60
C LEU A 97 -19.35 10.61 -4.98
N ARG A 98 -19.60 11.17 -6.17
CA ARG A 98 -20.95 11.42 -6.69
C ARG A 98 -21.71 10.12 -6.90
N GLU A 99 -21.08 9.12 -7.51
CA GLU A 99 -21.68 7.79 -7.70
C GLU A 99 -22.05 7.15 -6.36
N ARG A 100 -21.11 7.07 -5.41
CA ARG A 100 -21.36 6.49 -4.10
C ARG A 100 -22.46 7.23 -3.33
N TYR A 101 -22.52 8.56 -3.48
CA TYR A 101 -23.61 9.35 -2.91
C TYR A 101 -24.97 8.95 -3.49
N TYR A 102 -25.10 8.84 -4.82
CA TYR A 102 -26.35 8.41 -5.45
C TYR A 102 -26.72 6.96 -5.11
N GLU A 103 -25.74 6.05 -5.02
CA GLU A 103 -25.96 4.69 -4.54
C GLU A 103 -26.48 4.67 -3.10
N SER A 104 -25.92 5.50 -2.21
CA SER A 104 -26.41 5.62 -0.82
C SER A 104 -27.86 6.11 -0.76
N LEU A 105 -28.25 7.03 -1.64
CA LEU A 105 -29.63 7.52 -1.73
C LEU A 105 -30.58 6.44 -2.27
N ARG A 106 -30.16 5.66 -3.28
CA ARG A 106 -30.93 4.51 -3.76
C ARG A 106 -31.07 3.47 -2.65
N ALA A 107 -29.99 3.10 -1.99
CA ALA A 107 -30.01 2.15 -0.88
C ALA A 107 -30.92 2.61 0.27
N LEU A 108 -30.95 3.91 0.59
CA LEU A 108 -31.85 4.48 1.59
C LEU A 108 -33.32 4.46 1.13
N ALA A 109 -33.59 4.75 -0.14
CA ALA A 109 -34.92 4.70 -0.72
C ALA A 109 -35.51 3.28 -0.79
N PHE A 110 -34.66 2.24 -0.88
CA PHE A 110 -35.06 0.83 -0.89
C PHE A 110 -34.89 0.11 0.45
N GLY A 111 -34.23 0.72 1.44
CA GLY A 111 -34.05 0.20 2.81
C GLY A 111 -35.32 0.11 3.65
N GLY A 112 -36.47 0.53 3.08
CA GLY A 112 -37.79 0.41 3.69
C GLY A 112 -38.64 -0.79 3.24
N ASN A 113 -38.25 -1.58 2.22
CA ASN A 113 -39.09 -2.68 1.72
C ASN A 113 -38.28 -3.91 1.25
N VAL A 114 -37.50 -4.52 2.14
CA VAL A 114 -37.17 -5.97 2.05
C VAL A 114 -38.11 -6.73 2.98
N ALA A 115 -39.41 -6.47 2.85
CA ALA A 115 -40.45 -7.33 3.34
C ALA A 115 -41.56 -7.34 2.29
N ASP A 116 -41.74 -8.52 1.69
CA ASP A 116 -42.78 -8.88 0.73
C ASP A 116 -42.53 -8.42 -0.72
N TYR A 117 -41.95 -9.30 -1.54
CA TYR A 117 -42.73 -9.95 -2.60
C TYR A 117 -42.03 -11.26 -3.03
N ARG A 118 -42.49 -12.33 -2.38
CA ARG A 118 -42.89 -13.64 -2.93
C ARG A 118 -41.95 -14.39 -3.87
N ALA A 119 -41.40 -15.45 -3.29
CA ALA A 119 -41.43 -16.78 -3.91
C ALA A 119 -42.85 -17.16 -4.39
N LYS A 120 -42.88 -17.96 -5.48
CA LYS A 120 -43.99 -18.40 -6.36
C LYS A 120 -44.15 -17.49 -7.59
N THR A 121 -43.92 -17.97 -8.81
CA THR A 121 -44.01 -19.33 -9.39
C THR A 121 -42.96 -19.50 -10.48
#